data_AF-A0A2D8CLL1-F1
#
_entry.id   AF-A0A2D8CLL1-F1
#
_cell.length_a   1.000
_cell.length_b   1.000
_cell.length_c   1.000
_cell.angle_alpha   90.00
_cell.angle_beta   90.00
_cell.angle_gamma   90.00
#
_symmetry.space_group_name_H-M   'P 1'
#
loop_
_entity.id
_entity.type
_entity.pdbx_description
1 polymer ?
#
loop_
_entity_poly.entity_id
_entity_poly.type
_entity_poly.pdbx_seq_one_letter_code
_entity_poly.pdbx_strand_id
1 'polypeptide(L)'
;MELSPKLNALLIIEEVFLFIGSVLLFGLTTEYSWWMYVLLFFLPDISFAAYLINTKTGAFFYNLLHHKGLMVGLILLGYFTQLPLLLTIGIVFFGHSCFDRIFGYGLKFDDNFKHTHLGYLNQAKKT
;
A
#
# COMPACT_ATOMS: atom_id res chain seq x y z
N MET A 1 2.25 14.56 14.09
CA MET A 1 0.98 15.31 13.97
C MET A 1 -0.15 14.29 13.99
N GLU A 2 -1.17 14.47 14.81
CA GLU A 2 -2.31 13.53 14.87
C GLU A 2 -3.45 14.03 13.97
N LEU A 3 -4.07 13.12 13.22
CA LEU A 3 -5.23 13.42 12.38
C LEU A 3 -6.48 13.61 13.23
N SER A 4 -7.30 14.61 12.92
CA SER A 4 -8.61 14.75 13.57
C SER A 4 -9.50 13.54 13.25
N PRO A 5 -10.42 13.14 14.16
CA PRO A 5 -11.29 11.98 13.90
C PRO A 5 -12.10 12.09 12.61
N LYS A 6 -12.58 13.30 12.27
CA LYS A 6 -13.33 13.57 11.04
C LYS A 6 -12.46 13.39 9.80
N LEU A 7 -11.25 13.96 9.80
CA LEU A 7 -10.32 13.82 8.68
C LEU A 7 -9.88 12.37 8.49
N ASN A 8 -9.59 11.66 9.59
CA ASN A 8 -9.22 10.24 9.54
C ASN A 8 -10.35 9.37 8.95
N ALA A 9 -11.61 9.66 9.29
CA ALA A 9 -12.74 8.94 8.70
C ALA A 9 -12.85 9.18 7.18
N LEU A 10 -12.63 10.42 6.72
CA LEU A 10 -12.61 10.73 5.28
C LEU A 10 -11.49 9.98 4.56
N LEU A 11 -10.28 9.95 5.14
CA LEU A 11 -9.15 9.21 4.58
C LEU A 11 -9.43 7.70 4.51
N ILE A 12 -10.00 7.10 5.56
CA ILE A 12 -10.36 5.68 5.55
C ILE A 12 -11.38 5.39 4.44
N ILE A 13 -12.39 6.24 4.28
CA ILE A 13 -13.39 6.05 3.22
C ILE A 13 -12.73 6.11 1.84
N GLU A 14 -11.86 7.10 1.59
CA GLU A 14 -11.10 7.20 0.34
C GLU A 14 -10.30 5.92 0.06
N GLU A 15 -9.53 5.45 1.04
CA GLU A 15 -8.68 4.25 0.89
C GLU A 15 -9.53 2.97 0.71
N VAL A 16 -10.70 2.86 1.36
CA VAL A 16 -11.66 1.76 1.14
C VAL A 16 -12.13 1.72 -0.31
N PHE A 17 -12.56 2.85 -0.87
CA PHE A 17 -13.04 2.90 -2.25
C PHE A 17 -11.91 2.63 -3.25
N LEU A 18 -10.70 3.14 -3.00
CA LEU A 18 -9.53 2.83 -3.83
C LEU A 18 -9.14 1.34 -3.76
N PHE A 19 -9.19 0.74 -2.57
CA PHE A 19 -8.94 -0.70 -2.40
C PHE A 19 -9.97 -1.54 -3.15
N ILE A 20 -11.27 -1.29 -2.95
CA ILE A 20 -12.35 -1.99 -3.68
C ILE A 20 -12.17 -1.80 -5.19
N GLY A 21 -11.88 -0.57 -5.64
CA GLY A 21 -11.60 -0.27 -7.04
C GLY A 21 -10.45 -1.11 -7.61
N SER A 22 -9.36 -1.29 -6.86
CA SER A 22 -8.24 -2.13 -7.28
C SER A 22 -8.60 -3.62 -7.39
N VAL A 23 -9.42 -4.15 -6.46
CA VAL A 23 -9.89 -5.54 -6.48
C VAL A 23 -10.77 -5.78 -7.71
N LEU A 24 -11.70 -4.86 -7.98
CA LEU A 24 -12.56 -4.93 -9.16
C LEU A 24 -11.74 -4.82 -10.44
N LEU A 25 -10.78 -3.89 -10.49
CA LEU A 25 -9.92 -3.70 -11.65
C LEU A 25 -9.10 -4.97 -11.95
N PHE A 26 -8.56 -5.64 -10.92
CA PHE A 26 -7.88 -6.93 -11.08
C PHE A 26 -8.79 -7.97 -11.77
N GLY A 27 -10.02 -8.14 -11.27
CA GLY A 27 -10.98 -9.10 -11.83
C GLY A 27 -11.49 -8.75 -13.23
N LEU A 28 -11.50 -7.46 -13.60
CA LEU A 28 -11.98 -6.99 -14.90
C LEU A 28 -10.90 -6.95 -15.99
N THR A 29 -9.62 -6.80 -15.61
CA THR A 29 -8.54 -6.51 -16.57
C THR A 29 -7.46 -7.55 -16.64
N THR A 30 -7.48 -8.55 -15.74
CA THR A 30 -6.45 -9.59 -15.68
C THR A 30 -7.07 -10.97 -15.84
N GLU A 31 -6.31 -11.89 -16.43
CA GLU A 31 -6.69 -13.30 -16.56
C GLU A 31 -6.07 -14.17 -15.45
N TYR A 32 -5.33 -13.56 -14.51
CA TYR A 32 -4.69 -14.28 -13.42
C TYR A 32 -5.72 -14.78 -12.40
N SER A 33 -5.44 -15.94 -11.81
CA SER A 33 -6.30 -16.48 -10.75
C SER A 33 -6.27 -15.64 -9.48
N TRP A 34 -7.32 -15.72 -8.67
CA TRP A 34 -7.37 -15.08 -7.34
C TRP A 34 -6.27 -15.56 -6.38
N TRP A 35 -5.69 -16.74 -6.60
CA TRP A 35 -4.50 -17.15 -5.83
C TRP A 35 -3.28 -16.29 -6.13
N MET A 36 -3.10 -15.88 -7.40
CA MET A 36 -2.04 -14.94 -7.78
C MET A 36 -2.29 -13.57 -7.13
N TYR A 37 -3.53 -13.12 -7.07
CA TYR A 37 -3.91 -11.91 -6.34
C TYR A 37 -3.46 -12.00 -4.88
N VAL A 38 -3.85 -13.05 -4.17
CA VAL A 38 -3.52 -13.24 -2.74
C VAL A 38 -2.00 -13.27 -2.52
N LEU A 39 -1.26 -14.00 -3.35
CA LEU A 39 0.20 -14.09 -3.24
C LEU A 39 0.87 -12.73 -3.47
N LEU A 40 0.49 -12.01 -4.53
CA LEU A 40 1.03 -10.68 -4.81
C LEU A 40 0.59 -9.66 -3.76
N PHE A 41 -0.61 -9.80 -3.20
CA PHE A 41 -1.15 -8.87 -2.22
C PHE A 41 -0.28 -8.78 -0.97
N PHE A 42 0.19 -9.92 -0.45
CA PHE A 42 1.07 -9.95 0.73
C PHE A 42 2.56 -9.80 0.41
N LEU A 43 2.94 -9.75 -0.87
CA LEU A 43 4.34 -9.66 -1.28
C LEU A 43 5.05 -8.36 -0.82
N PRO A 44 4.41 -7.16 -0.85
CA PRO A 44 5.02 -5.93 -0.35
C PRO A 44 5.49 -6.02 1.11
N ASP A 45 4.79 -6.76 1.96
CA ASP A 45 5.09 -6.86 3.39
C ASP A 45 6.39 -7.62 3.70
N ILE A 46 6.92 -8.38 2.74
CA ILE A 46 8.27 -8.95 2.85
C ILE A 46 9.32 -7.83 3.05
N SER A 47 9.05 -6.60 2.60
CA SER A 47 9.91 -5.44 2.85
C SER A 47 10.16 -5.17 4.33
N PHE A 48 9.32 -5.65 5.25
CA PHE A 48 9.59 -5.56 6.68
C PHE A 48 10.88 -6.26 7.11
N ALA A 49 11.31 -7.30 6.39
CA ALA A 49 12.59 -7.96 6.65
C ALA A 49 13.80 -7.00 6.49
N ALA A 50 13.67 -5.94 5.69
CA ALA A 50 14.74 -4.94 5.53
C ALA A 50 15.02 -4.14 6.81
N TYR A 51 14.07 -4.08 7.76
CA TYR A 51 14.29 -3.48 9.08
C TYR A 51 15.27 -4.28 9.95
N LEU A 52 15.59 -5.53 9.60
CA LEU A 52 16.65 -6.31 10.26
C LEU A 52 18.04 -5.70 10.03
N ILE A 53 18.21 -4.88 8.99
CA ILE A 53 19.47 -4.18 8.71
C ILE A 53 19.52 -2.89 9.53
N ASN A 54 18.55 -1.99 9.33
CA ASN A 54 18.32 -0.77 10.13
C ASN A 54 16.99 -0.11 9.73
N THR A 55 16.56 0.91 10.48
CA THR A 55 15.29 1.64 10.23
C THR A 55 15.28 2.38 8.90
N LYS A 56 16.40 2.93 8.44
CA LYS A 56 16.49 3.68 7.17
C LYS A 56 16.28 2.77 5.97
N THR A 57 17.00 1.65 5.94
CA THR A 57 16.88 0.62 4.90
C THR A 57 15.47 0.02 4.90
N GLY A 58 14.93 -0.29 6.08
CA GLY A 58 13.56 -0.75 6.25
C GLY A 58 12.51 0.23 5.70
N ALA A 59 12.59 1.49 6.11
CA ALA A 59 11.67 2.54 5.66
C ALA A 59 11.75 2.76 4.15
N PHE A 60 12.96 2.75 3.57
CA PHE A 60 13.15 2.89 2.13
C PHE A 60 12.41 1.80 1.33
N PHE A 61 12.69 0.52 1.62
CA PHE A 61 12.06 -0.58 0.87
C PHE A 61 10.56 -0.66 1.10
N TYR A 62 10.10 -0.47 2.34
CA TYR A 62 8.68 -0.40 2.62
C TYR A 62 8.02 0.72 1.82
N ASN A 63 8.55 1.94 1.89
CA ASN A 63 7.97 3.08 1.18
C ASN A 63 7.95 2.87 -0.32
N LEU A 64 9.00 2.27 -0.90
CA LEU A 64 9.06 1.97 -2.32
C LEU A 64 7.94 1.03 -2.76
N LEU A 65 7.72 -0.07 -2.03
CA LEU A 65 6.68 -1.05 -2.33
C LEU A 65 5.26 -0.61 -1.96
N HIS A 66 5.13 0.44 -1.13
CA HIS A 66 3.83 1.01 -0.71
C HIS A 66 3.54 2.40 -1.33
N HIS A 67 4.36 2.84 -2.27
CA HIS A 67 4.19 4.14 -2.92
C HIS A 67 3.11 4.06 -4.01
N LYS A 68 1.88 4.49 -3.68
CA LYS A 68 0.73 4.46 -4.60
C LYS A 68 1.02 5.08 -5.96
N GLY A 69 1.74 6.21 -6.02
CA GLY A 69 2.11 6.85 -7.29
C GLY A 69 3.05 6.01 -8.17
N LEU A 70 3.90 5.18 -7.55
CA LEU A 70 4.78 4.27 -8.29
C LEU A 70 3.95 3.15 -8.89
N MET A 71 3.00 2.63 -8.11
CA MET A 71 2.07 1.59 -8.57
C MET A 71 1.19 2.08 -9.71
N VAL A 72 0.71 3.33 -9.67
CA VAL A 72 0.04 3.95 -10.83
C VAL A 72 0.96 3.99 -12.05
N GLY A 73 2.24 4.34 -11.89
CA GLY A 73 3.23 4.27 -12.96
C GLY A 73 3.38 2.86 -13.55
N LEU A 74 3.41 1.82 -12.70
CA LEU A 74 3.46 0.42 -13.14
C LEU A 74 2.18 -0.02 -13.86
N ILE A 75 1.00 0.41 -13.39
CA ILE A 75 -0.29 0.17 -14.05
C ILE A 75 -0.25 0.74 -15.46
N LEU A 76 0.10 2.02 -15.60
CA LEU A 76 0.17 2.69 -16.90
C LEU A 76 1.20 2.04 -17.81
N LEU A 77 2.40 1.74 -17.29
CA LEU A 77 3.44 1.07 -18.05
C LEU A 77 2.98 -0.32 -18.53
N GLY A 78 2.42 -1.13 -17.64
CA GLY A 78 1.89 -2.46 -17.97
C GLY A 78 0.76 -2.41 -19.00
N TYR A 79 -0.13 -1.42 -18.91
CA TYR A 79 -1.19 -1.20 -19.88
C TYR A 79 -0.63 -0.81 -21.26
N PHE A 80 0.20 0.23 -21.35
CA PHE A 80 0.71 0.73 -22.63
C PHE A 80 1.72 -0.21 -23.30
N THR A 81 2.46 -1.00 -22.52
CA THR A 81 3.39 -2.01 -23.05
C THR A 81 2.76 -3.39 -23.24
N GLN A 82 1.47 -3.54 -22.91
CA GLN A 82 0.75 -4.81 -22.98
C GLN A 82 1.46 -5.94 -22.22
N LEU A 83 2.00 -5.63 -21.04
CA LEU A 83 2.65 -6.59 -20.14
C LEU A 83 1.69 -6.94 -18.97
N PRO A 84 0.95 -8.07 -19.04
CA PRO A 84 -0.12 -8.35 -18.09
C PRO A 84 0.40 -8.51 -16.66
N LEU A 85 1.58 -9.09 -16.49
CA LEU A 85 2.19 -9.26 -15.17
C LEU A 85 2.49 -7.89 -14.52
N LEU A 86 3.01 -6.95 -15.29
CA LEU A 86 3.37 -5.62 -14.79
C LEU A 86 2.13 -4.82 -14.39
N LEU A 87 1.09 -4.87 -15.23
CA LEU A 87 -0.23 -4.31 -14.92
C LEU A 87 -0.77 -4.91 -13.62
N THR A 88 -0.71 -6.24 -13.50
CA THR A 88 -1.21 -6.97 -12.31
C THR A 88 -0.46 -6.58 -11.04
N ILE A 89 0.87 -6.53 -11.07
CA ILE A 89 1.68 -6.09 -9.93
C ILE A 89 1.29 -4.67 -9.51
N GLY A 90 1.18 -3.76 -10.47
CA GLY A 90 0.76 -2.38 -10.19
C GLY A 90 -0.62 -2.30 -9.54
N ILE A 91 -1.62 -3.01 -10.07
CA ILE A 91 -2.98 -3.03 -9.50
C ILE A 91 -2.99 -3.58 -8.08
N VAL A 92 -2.35 -4.74 -7.88
CA VAL A 92 -2.40 -5.45 -6.59
C VAL A 92 -1.63 -4.69 -5.51
N PHE A 93 -0.44 -4.18 -5.81
CA PHE A 93 0.37 -3.43 -4.83
C PHE A 93 -0.26 -2.06 -4.52
N PHE A 94 -0.93 -1.43 -5.49
CA PHE A 94 -1.74 -0.25 -5.23
C PHE A 94 -2.86 -0.57 -4.23
N GLY A 95 -3.58 -1.68 -4.45
CA GLY A 95 -4.61 -2.18 -3.54
C GLY A 95 -4.09 -2.45 -2.13
N HIS A 96 -2.97 -3.17 -2.01
CA HIS A 96 -2.29 -3.42 -0.73
C HIS A 96 -1.94 -2.13 0.00
N SER A 97 -1.38 -1.15 -0.71
CA SER A 97 -1.04 0.16 -0.14
C SER A 97 -2.26 0.92 0.38
N CYS A 98 -3.42 0.78 -0.27
CA CYS A 98 -4.68 1.36 0.20
C CYS A 98 -5.20 0.61 1.43
N PHE A 99 -5.17 -0.73 1.38
CA PHE A 99 -5.57 -1.60 2.49
C PHE A 99 -4.78 -1.27 3.76
N ASP A 100 -3.46 -1.16 3.67
CA ASP A 100 -2.60 -0.75 4.78
C ASP A 100 -3.05 0.54 5.45
N ARG A 101 -3.41 1.55 4.64
CA ARG A 101 -3.83 2.87 5.13
C ARG A 101 -5.19 2.87 5.82
N ILE A 102 -6.07 1.92 5.49
CA ILE A 102 -7.32 1.69 6.23
C ILE A 102 -7.01 1.34 7.70
N PHE A 103 -5.93 0.58 7.94
CA PHE A 103 -5.49 0.15 9.28
C PHE A 103 -4.49 1.11 9.93
N GLY A 104 -4.29 2.30 9.35
CA GLY A 104 -3.39 3.32 9.88
C GLY A 104 -1.91 3.06 9.58
N TYR A 105 -1.58 2.02 8.81
CA TYR A 105 -0.27 1.92 8.20
C TYR A 105 -0.13 3.01 7.13
N GLY A 106 1.11 3.34 6.78
CA GLY A 106 1.38 4.41 5.84
C GLY A 106 2.87 4.52 5.61
N LEU A 107 3.27 5.42 4.70
CA LEU A 107 4.67 5.72 4.47
C LEU A 107 5.38 6.02 5.79
N LYS A 108 6.51 5.35 5.96
CA LYS A 108 7.32 5.24 7.16
C LYS A 108 8.36 6.34 7.18
N PHE A 109 8.52 6.94 8.35
CA PHE A 109 9.72 7.73 8.63
C PHE A 109 10.89 6.79 8.91
N ASP A 110 12.11 7.28 8.69
CA ASP A 110 13.34 6.49 8.82
C ASP A 110 13.86 6.41 10.27
N ASP A 111 13.16 7.04 11.21
CA ASP A 111 13.45 7.09 12.64
C ASP A 111 12.84 5.91 13.42
N ASN A 112 11.68 5.40 13.00
CA ASN A 112 10.98 4.34 13.70
C ASN A 112 9.98 3.58 12.81
N PHE A 113 9.96 2.25 12.91
CA PHE A 113 9.00 1.37 12.21
C PHE A 113 7.51 1.75 12.43
N LYS A 114 7.17 2.28 13.61
CA LYS A 114 5.79 2.65 13.95
C LYS A 114 5.45 4.09 13.57
N HIS A 115 6.42 4.90 13.20
CA HIS A 115 6.19 6.29 12.82
C HIS A 115 5.82 6.37 11.34
N THR A 116 4.60 6.80 11.06
CA THR A 116 4.11 6.97 9.69
C THR A 116 3.66 8.40 9.45
N HIS A 117 3.49 8.78 8.18
CA HIS A 117 2.88 10.06 7.80
C HIS A 117 1.43 10.24 8.27
N LEU A 118 0.73 9.16 8.65
CA LEU A 118 -0.62 9.21 9.24
C LEU A 118 -0.59 9.33 10.77
N GLY A 119 0.60 9.28 11.38
CA GLY A 119 0.80 9.26 12.82
C GLY A 119 1.55 8.01 13.28
N TYR A 120 1.74 7.90 14.60
CA TYR A 120 2.35 6.74 15.21
C TYR A 120 1.34 5.60 15.38
N LEU A 121 1.73 4.39 14.98
CA LEU A 121 0.95 3.18 15.24
C LEU A 121 0.79 2.96 16.75
N ASN A 122 -0.42 2.63 17.18
CA ASN A 122 -0.79 2.30 18.56
C ASN A 122 -0.65 3.44 19.59
N GLN A 123 -0.56 4.70 19.18
CA GLN A 123 -0.82 5.79 20.12
C GLN A 123 -2.33 5.82 20.40
N ALA A 124 -2.70 5.53 21.65
CA ALA A 124 -4.07 5.67 22.10
C ALA A 124 -4.50 7.13 21.86
N LYS A 125 -5.63 7.33 21.14
CA LYS A 125 -6.27 8.65 21.07
C LYS A 125 -6.46 9.13 22.50
N LYS A 126 -5.72 10.16 22.90
CA LYS A 126 -6.09 10.92 24.10
C LYS A 126 -7.41 11.60 23.77
N THR A 127 -8.49 10.99 24.21
CA THR A 127 -9.84 11.57 24.23
C THR A 127 -9.87 12.84 25.04
#